data_AF-K2EUP0-F1
#
_entry.id   AF-K2EUP0-F1
#
_cell.length_a   1.000
_cell.length_b   1.000
_cell.length_c   1.000
_cell.angle_alpha   90.00
_cell.angle_beta   90.00
_cell.angle_gamma   90.00
#
_symmetry.space_group_name_H-M   'P 1'
#
loop_
_entity.id
_entity.type
_entity.pdbx_description
1 polymer ?
#
loop_
_entity_poly.entity_id
_entity_poly.type
_entity_poly.pdbx_seq_one_letter_code
_entity_poly.pdbx_strand_id
1 'polypeptide(L)'
;MNPSLKKQLLKTFVQMLEDLESKSETEKFLIDFFDERELETYVKRISIAYWLKKGRDEENIKRNLLATSEEIKLGKNMLKKEGIKKAIKKIEAEEWANVWAEKIKSLVK
;
A
#
# COMPACT_ATOMS: atom_id res chain seq x y z
N MET A 1 -9.92 9.75 24.31
CA MET A 1 -8.91 8.76 24.74
C MET A 1 -7.68 9.48 25.26
N ASN A 2 -7.13 9.07 26.41
CA ASN A 2 -5.90 9.65 26.94
C ASN A 2 -4.73 9.44 25.93
N PRO A 3 -3.83 10.43 25.72
CA PRO A 3 -2.69 10.31 24.79
C PRO A 3 -1.79 9.08 25.03
N SER A 4 -1.57 8.68 26.29
CA SER A 4 -0.78 7.51 26.64
C SER A 4 -1.42 6.23 26.11
N LEU A 5 -2.72 6.05 26.36
CA LEU A 5 -3.47 4.90 25.85
C LEU A 5 -3.46 4.85 24.32
N LYS A 6 -3.64 6.01 23.65
CA LYS A 6 -3.56 6.08 22.18
C LYS A 6 -2.22 5.58 21.64
N LYS A 7 -1.12 5.98 22.27
CA LYS A 7 0.24 5.57 21.88
C LYS A 7 0.45 4.07 22.11
N GLN A 8 -0.04 3.54 23.23
CA GLN A 8 0.04 2.12 23.53
C GLN A 8 -0.74 1.27 22.52
N LEU A 9 -1.99 1.64 22.22
CA LEU A 9 -2.80 0.92 21.23
C LEU A 9 -2.14 0.91 19.84
N LEU A 10 -1.59 2.05 19.42
CA LEU A 10 -0.85 2.12 18.15
C LEU A 10 0.38 1.22 18.16
N LYS A 11 1.15 1.21 19.27
CA LYS A 11 2.33 0.35 19.40
C LYS A 11 1.94 -1.14 19.31
N THR A 12 0.87 -1.55 20.00
CA THR A 12 0.38 -2.92 19.95
C THR A 12 -0.06 -3.33 18.54
N PHE A 13 -0.76 -2.45 17.83
CA PHE A 13 -1.16 -2.71 16.45
C PHE A 13 0.04 -2.85 15.50
N VAL A 14 1.06 -2.00 15.65
CA VAL A 14 2.31 -2.10 14.87
C VAL A 14 3.06 -3.40 15.19
N GLN A 15 3.18 -3.76 16.47
CA GLN A 15 3.84 -5.01 16.87
C GLN A 15 3.16 -6.23 16.23
N MET A 16 1.83 -6.29 16.31
CA MET A 16 1.08 -7.39 15.68
C MET A 16 1.39 -7.50 14.18
N LEU A 17 1.49 -6.38 13.45
CA LEU A 17 1.85 -6.41 12.02
C LEU A 17 3.30 -6.86 11.79
N GLU A 18 4.24 -6.52 12.68
CA GLU A 18 5.64 -6.96 12.60
C GLU A 18 5.81 -8.46 12.89
N ASP A 19 4.91 -9.04 13.69
CA ASP A 19 4.93 -10.46 14.06
C ASP A 19 4.35 -11.38 12.96
N LEU A 20 3.75 -10.83 11.89
CA LEU A 20 3.26 -11.60 10.74
C LEU A 20 4.45 -11.98 9.83
N GLU A 21 4.74 -13.27 9.70
CA GLU A 21 6.01 -13.75 9.13
C GLU A 21 5.95 -13.91 7.60
N SER A 22 4.76 -13.92 7.01
CA SER A 22 4.60 -14.15 5.57
C SER A 22 3.53 -13.29 4.92
N LYS A 23 3.67 -13.09 3.60
CA LYS A 23 2.68 -12.40 2.77
C LYS A 23 1.29 -13.06 2.87
N SER A 24 1.23 -14.39 2.88
CA SER A 24 -0.04 -15.13 2.98
C SER A 24 -0.70 -14.93 4.33
N GLU A 25 0.09 -14.92 5.41
CA GLU A 25 -0.42 -14.65 6.76
C GLU A 25 -0.93 -13.21 6.89
N THR A 26 -0.17 -12.25 6.36
CA THR A 26 -0.61 -10.85 6.32
C THR A 26 -1.88 -10.66 5.51
N GLU A 27 -2.00 -11.32 4.36
CA GLU A 27 -3.19 -11.25 3.51
C GLU A 27 -4.43 -11.80 4.23
N LYS A 28 -4.31 -12.97 4.88
CA LYS A 28 -5.41 -13.54 5.69
C LYS A 28 -5.82 -12.60 6.82
N PHE A 29 -4.85 -12.06 7.56
CA PHE A 29 -5.12 -11.09 8.61
C PHE A 29 -5.91 -9.88 8.09
N LEU A 30 -5.48 -9.29 6.95
CA LEU A 30 -6.14 -8.11 6.40
C LEU A 30 -7.58 -8.40 5.95
N ILE A 31 -7.83 -9.57 5.38
CA ILE A 31 -9.18 -10.01 4.96
C ILE A 31 -10.08 -10.28 6.18
N ASP A 32 -9.54 -10.86 7.25
CA ASP A 32 -10.32 -11.20 8.44
C ASP A 32 -10.55 -10.00 9.37
N PHE A 33 -9.62 -9.03 9.39
CA PHE A 33 -9.65 -7.89 10.31
C PHE A 33 -10.48 -6.72 9.77
N PHE A 34 -10.39 -6.43 8.47
CA PHE A 34 -11.16 -5.36 7.84
C PHE A 34 -12.42 -5.92 7.20
N ASP A 35 -13.49 -5.12 7.18
CA ASP A 35 -14.56 -5.42 6.25
C ASP A 35 -14.12 -5.17 4.79
N GLU A 36 -14.84 -5.75 3.83
CA GLU A 36 -14.50 -5.67 2.40
C GLU A 36 -14.37 -4.21 1.92
N ARG A 37 -15.23 -3.31 2.40
CA ARG A 37 -15.26 -1.90 1.98
C ARG A 37 -14.11 -1.12 2.59
N GLU A 38 -13.78 -1.40 3.85
CA GLU A 38 -12.61 -0.83 4.52
C GLU A 38 -11.33 -1.27 3.81
N LEU A 39 -11.18 -2.57 3.54
CA LEU A 39 -10.03 -3.12 2.85
C LEU A 39 -9.87 -2.49 1.46
N GLU A 40 -10.94 -2.46 0.66
CA GLU A 40 -10.94 -1.82 -0.66
C GLU A 40 -10.53 -0.34 -0.56
N THR A 41 -11.06 0.39 0.42
CA THR A 41 -10.72 1.81 0.64
C THR A 41 -9.22 2.00 0.89
N TYR A 42 -8.60 1.16 1.73
CA TYR A 42 -7.17 1.28 2.04
C TYR A 42 -6.28 0.82 0.88
N VAL A 43 -6.66 -0.27 0.18
CA VAL A 43 -5.96 -0.77 -1.01
C VAL A 43 -6.00 0.26 -2.14
N LYS A 44 -7.16 0.85 -2.39
CA LYS A 44 -7.31 1.93 -3.39
C LYS A 44 -6.48 3.16 -3.03
N ARG A 45 -6.48 3.55 -1.75
CA ARG A 45 -5.72 4.71 -1.26
C ARG A 45 -4.21 4.58 -1.53
N ILE A 46 -3.61 3.42 -1.23
CA ILE A 46 -2.19 3.20 -1.49
C ILE A 46 -1.91 3.08 -3.00
N SER A 47 -2.81 2.45 -3.75
CA SER A 47 -2.70 2.29 -5.21
C SER A 47 -2.71 3.63 -5.96
N ILE A 48 -3.56 4.56 -5.55
CA ILE A 48 -3.59 5.93 -6.12
C ILE A 48 -2.26 6.63 -5.88
N ALA A 49 -1.75 6.62 -4.63
CA ALA A 49 -0.47 7.25 -4.32
C ALA A 49 0.67 6.61 -5.14
N TYR A 50 0.63 5.29 -5.29
CA TYR A 50 1.60 4.56 -6.08
C TYR A 50 1.57 4.91 -7.58
N TRP A 51 0.38 4.95 -8.19
CA TRP A 51 0.20 5.31 -9.61
C TRP A 51 0.60 6.76 -9.89
N LEU A 52 0.29 7.67 -8.98
CA LEU A 52 0.78 9.05 -9.03
C LEU A 52 2.31 9.11 -8.97
N LYS A 53 2.95 8.30 -8.11
CA LYS A 53 4.41 8.23 -8.03
C LYS A 53 5.04 7.70 -9.32
N LYS A 54 4.36 6.76 -10.00
CA LYS A 54 4.74 6.25 -11.33
C LYS A 54 4.47 7.22 -12.49
N GLY A 55 3.89 8.40 -12.23
CA GLY A 55 3.65 9.41 -13.25
C GLY A 55 2.43 9.14 -14.13
N ARG A 56 1.49 8.29 -13.70
CA ARG A 56 0.21 8.13 -14.41
C ARG A 56 -0.61 9.41 -14.28
N ASP A 57 -1.29 9.80 -15.35
CA ASP A 57 -2.15 10.97 -15.37
C ASP A 57 -3.44 10.75 -14.56
N GLU A 58 -4.08 11.85 -14.17
CA GLU A 58 -5.26 11.79 -13.30
C GLU A 58 -6.44 11.10 -13.96
N GLU A 59 -6.66 11.29 -15.26
CA GLU A 59 -7.80 10.67 -15.97
C GLU A 59 -7.64 9.15 -16.04
N ASN A 60 -6.41 8.67 -16.25
CA ASN A 60 -6.07 7.26 -16.16
C ASN A 60 -6.36 6.69 -14.76
N ILE A 61 -5.99 7.41 -13.71
CA ILE A 61 -6.23 7.00 -12.32
C ILE A 61 -7.73 6.98 -12.00
N LYS A 62 -8.48 8.03 -12.38
CA LYS A 62 -9.93 8.11 -12.20
C LYS A 62 -10.64 6.93 -12.85
N ARG A 63 -10.31 6.65 -14.10
CA ARG A 63 -10.98 5.60 -14.89
C ARG A 63 -10.69 4.20 -14.38
N ASN A 64 -9.43 3.87 -14.10
CA ASN A 64 -9.04 2.48 -13.77
C ASN A 64 -9.19 2.14 -12.29
N LEU A 65 -8.99 3.12 -11.39
CA LEU A 65 -9.15 2.90 -9.95
C LEU A 65 -10.50 3.41 -9.44
N LEU A 66 -11.39 3.90 -10.32
CA LEU A 66 -12.66 4.53 -9.96
C LEU A 66 -12.47 5.66 -8.93
N ALA A 67 -11.33 6.36 -9.00
CA ALA A 67 -10.94 7.37 -8.03
C ALA A 67 -11.67 8.70 -8.27
N THR A 68 -12.10 9.33 -7.20
CA THR A 68 -12.60 10.70 -7.18
C THR A 68 -11.44 11.71 -7.25
N SER A 69 -11.74 12.95 -7.62
CA SER A 69 -10.74 14.04 -7.60
C SER A 69 -10.17 14.26 -6.19
N GLU A 70 -11.01 14.13 -5.16
CA GLU A 70 -10.64 14.23 -3.75
C GLU A 70 -9.64 13.15 -3.34
N GLU A 71 -9.89 11.89 -3.72
CA GLU A 71 -8.98 10.77 -3.43
C GLU A 71 -7.62 10.96 -4.12
N ILE A 72 -7.60 11.47 -5.36
CA ILE A 72 -6.37 11.81 -6.07
C ILE A 72 -5.59 12.92 -5.35
N LYS A 73 -6.29 13.97 -4.91
CA LYS A 73 -5.67 15.06 -4.13
C LYS A 73 -5.08 14.54 -2.81
N LEU A 74 -5.79 13.63 -2.13
CA LEU A 74 -5.28 12.96 -0.93
C LEU A 74 -4.03 12.14 -1.26
N GLY A 75 -4.04 11.36 -2.34
CA GLY A 75 -2.87 10.61 -2.82
C GLY A 75 -1.64 11.50 -3.07
N LYS A 76 -1.82 12.64 -3.74
CA LYS A 76 -0.74 13.64 -3.93
C LYS A 76 -0.17 14.16 -2.61
N ASN A 77 -1.04 14.40 -1.62
CA ASN A 77 -0.60 14.84 -0.29
C ASN A 77 0.07 13.73 0.50
N MET A 78 -0.35 12.47 0.34
CA MET A 78 0.28 11.31 0.96
C MET A 78 1.72 11.14 0.48
N LEU A 79 2.01 11.40 -0.79
CA LEU A 79 3.37 11.36 -1.34
C LEU A 79 4.34 12.34 -0.67
N LYS A 80 3.86 13.31 0.10
CA LYS A 80 4.71 14.20 0.90
C LYS A 80 5.14 13.58 2.23
N LYS A 81 4.45 12.53 2.70
CA LYS A 81 4.68 11.88 4.00
C LYS A 81 5.80 10.85 3.90
N GLU A 82 6.76 10.91 4.83
CA GLU A 82 7.95 10.05 4.79
C GLU A 82 7.63 8.56 4.85
N GLY A 83 6.71 8.15 5.74
CA GLY A 83 6.29 6.74 5.86
C GLY A 83 5.72 6.19 4.55
N ILE A 84 4.89 6.99 3.86
CA ILE A 84 4.33 6.62 2.55
C ILE A 84 5.43 6.52 1.48
N LYS A 85 6.36 7.48 1.43
CA LYS A 85 7.49 7.42 0.49
C LYS A 85 8.32 6.14 0.68
N LYS A 86 8.58 5.74 1.93
CA LYS A 86 9.32 4.51 2.24
C LYS A 86 8.55 3.26 1.83
N ALA A 87 7.26 3.20 2.13
CA ALA A 87 6.40 2.07 1.74
C ALA A 87 6.34 1.90 0.21
N ILE A 88 6.11 3.00 -0.54
CA ILE A 88 6.06 2.96 -2.00
C ILE A 88 7.40 2.51 -2.60
N LYS A 89 8.54 2.99 -2.08
CA LYS A 89 9.85 2.52 -2.53
C LYS A 89 10.05 1.01 -2.34
N LYS A 90 9.49 0.42 -1.27
CA LYS A 90 9.54 -1.04 -1.06
C LYS A 90 8.70 -1.78 -2.10
N ILE A 91 7.50 -1.28 -2.41
CA ILE A 91 6.64 -1.82 -3.47
C ILE A 91 7.36 -1.79 -4.82
N GLU A 92 7.98 -0.66 -5.16
CA GLU A 92 8.77 -0.54 -6.40
C GLU A 92 9.90 -1.57 -6.45
N ALA A 93 10.65 -1.74 -5.36
CA ALA A 93 11.75 -2.70 -5.30
C ALA A 93 11.28 -4.15 -5.49
N GLU A 94 10.16 -4.54 -4.88
CA GLU A 94 9.58 -5.89 -5.03
C GLU A 94 9.12 -6.13 -6.48
N GLU A 95 8.47 -5.15 -7.12
CA GLU A 95 8.14 -5.26 -8.54
C GLU A 95 9.37 -5.41 -9.43
N TRP A 96 10.42 -4.62 -9.19
CA TRP A 96 11.67 -4.75 -9.93
C TRP A 96 12.32 -6.12 -9.73
N ALA A 97 12.34 -6.64 -8.49
CA ALA A 97 12.82 -7.98 -8.21
C ALA A 97 12.02 -9.05 -8.98
N ASN A 98 10.69 -8.93 -9.01
CA ASN A 98 9.82 -9.84 -9.76
C ASN A 98 10.06 -9.76 -11.27
N VAL A 99 10.17 -8.55 -11.84
CA VAL A 99 10.48 -8.36 -13.27
C VAL A 99 11.85 -8.95 -13.63
N TRP A 100 12.86 -8.77 -12.78
CA TRP A 100 14.19 -9.37 -12.99
C TRP A 100 14.17 -10.89 -12.86
N ALA A 101 13.44 -11.45 -11.89
CA ALA A 101 13.27 -12.88 -11.73
C ALA A 101 12.63 -13.52 -12.98
N GLU A 102 11.60 -12.89 -13.54
CA GLU A 102 10.96 -13.34 -14.78
C GLU A 102 11.90 -13.22 -16.00
N LYS A 103 12.68 -12.15 -16.11
CA LYS A 103 13.69 -12.00 -17.18
C LYS A 103 14.78 -13.08 -17.10
N ILE A 104 15.29 -13.40 -15.91
CA ILE A 104 16.28 -14.46 -15.72
C ILE A 104 15.68 -15.82 -16.08
N LYS A 105 14.45 -16.13 -15.63
CA LYS A 105 13.75 -17.37 -16.01
C LYS A 105 13.62 -17.51 -17.52
N SER A 106 13.37 -16.41 -18.24
CA SER A 106 13.24 -16.42 -19.70
C SER A 106 14.56 -16.65 -20.44
N LEU A 107 15.71 -16.39 -19.80
CA LEU A 107 17.05 -16.57 -20.39
C LEU A 107 17.67 -17.95 -20.10
N VAL A 108 17.20 -18.63 -19.05
CA VAL A 108 17.66 -19.97 -18.64
C VAL A 108 16.80 -21.07 -19.29
N LYS A 109 15.84 -20.69 -20.14
CA LYS A 109 14.94 -21.59 -20.86
C LYS A 109 15.36 -21.76 -22.32
#